data_AF-A0A448WGD9-F1
#
_entry.id   AF-A0A448WGD9-F1
#
_cell.length_a   1.000
_cell.length_b   1.000
_cell.length_c   1.000
_cell.angle_alpha   90.00
_cell.angle_beta   90.00
_cell.angle_gamma   90.00
#
_symmetry.space_group_name_H-M   'P 1'
#
loop_
_entity.id
_entity.type
_entity.pdbx_description
1 polymer ?
#
loop_
_entity_poly.entity_id
_entity_poly.type
_entity_poly.pdbx_seq_one_letter_code
_entity_poly.pdbx_strand_id
1 'polypeptide(L)'
;MMGDVKAAVAMHELLYQVQQRHHLLPEAFTLDFNVHWGQHLMRPELIESTYLLHRATLDPYYLTVGEHLVNSLNKHTRVNCGFAAIEVSPVY
;
A
#
# COMPACT_ATOMS: atom_id res chain seq x y z
N MET A 1 -18.52 9.76 14.25
CA MET A 1 -17.35 10.19 15.02
C MET A 1 -16.13 9.86 14.19
N MET A 2 -15.24 10.81 13.95
CA MET A 2 -13.99 10.56 13.24
C MET A 2 -12.95 10.17 14.28
N GLY A 3 -12.18 9.10 14.03
CA GLY A 3 -11.08 8.67 14.91
C GLY A 3 -9.91 9.66 14.90
N ASP A 4 -8.75 9.26 15.43
CA ASP A 4 -7.54 10.08 15.36
C ASP A 4 -6.97 10.12 13.94
N VAL A 5 -7.38 11.14 13.18
CA VAL A 5 -6.96 11.33 11.79
C VAL A 5 -5.46 11.59 11.71
N LYS A 6 -4.83 12.30 12.65
CA LYS A 6 -3.40 12.63 12.55
C LYS A 6 -2.54 11.39 12.66
N ALA A 7 -2.85 10.51 13.61
CA ALA A 7 -2.18 9.22 13.74
C ALA A 7 -2.41 8.34 12.49
N ALA A 8 -3.63 8.35 11.95
CA ALA A 8 -3.95 7.59 10.74
C ALA A 8 -3.15 8.07 9.50
N VAL A 9 -3.00 9.39 9.32
CA VAL A 9 -2.17 9.96 8.24
C VAL A 9 -0.72 9.51 8.37
N ALA A 10 -0.14 9.57 9.57
CA ALA A 10 1.25 9.17 9.79
C ALA A 10 1.49 7.67 9.51
N MET A 11 0.57 6.81 9.97
CA MET A 11 0.69 5.37 9.74
C MET A 11 0.48 4.99 8.27
N HIS A 12 -0.49 5.63 7.60
CA HIS A 12 -0.74 5.44 6.18
C HIS A 12 0.48 5.83 5.33
N GLU A 13 1.08 6.98 5.62
CA GLU A 13 2.27 7.46 4.91
C GLU A 13 3.46 6.51 5.09
N LEU A 14 3.66 5.96 6.29
CA LEU A 14 4.68 4.94 6.54
C LEU A 14 4.47 3.70 5.66
N LEU A 15 3.25 3.15 5.63
CA LEU A 15 2.94 1.98 4.80
C LEU A 15 3.08 2.29 3.31
N TYR A 16 2.71 3.50 2.90
CA TYR A 16 2.84 3.95 1.52
C TYR A 16 4.31 4.07 1.10
N GLN A 17 5.20 4.57 1.96
CA GLN A 17 6.64 4.61 1.69
C GLN A 17 7.25 3.21 1.52
N VAL A 18 6.82 2.24 2.33
CA VAL A 18 7.24 0.84 2.15
C VAL A 18 6.77 0.30 0.79
N GLN A 19 5.51 0.56 0.43
CA GLN A 19 4.96 0.16 -0.88
C GLN A 19 5.72 0.83 -2.03
N GLN A 20 6.05 2.11 -1.94
CA GLN A 20 6.82 2.82 -2.97
C GLN A 20 8.22 2.23 -3.14
N ARG A 21 8.90 1.92 -2.02
CA ARG A 21 10.25 1.35 -2.04
C ARG A 21 10.31 -0.02 -2.71
N HIS A 22 9.33 -0.88 -2.45
CA HIS A 22 9.34 -2.28 -2.93
C HIS A 22 8.34 -2.55 -4.06
N HIS A 23 7.72 -1.50 -4.60
CA HIS A 23 6.61 -1.52 -5.56
C HIS A 23 5.32 -2.18 -5.06
N LEU A 24 5.36 -3.09 -4.08
CA LEU A 24 4.20 -3.67 -3.42
C LEU A 24 4.46 -3.71 -1.92
N LEU A 25 3.39 -3.73 -1.13
CA LEU A 25 3.49 -3.86 0.31
C LEU A 25 3.73 -5.34 0.68
N PRO A 26 4.87 -5.71 1.31
CA PRO A 26 5.08 -7.07 1.80
C PRO A 26 4.17 -7.37 3.01
N GLU A 27 3.87 -8.65 3.27
CA GLU A 27 3.07 -9.08 4.43
C GLU A 27 3.70 -8.64 5.77
N ALA A 28 5.04 -8.62 5.86
CA ALA A 28 5.75 -8.06 7.00
C ALA A 28 7.06 -7.37 6.60
N PHE A 29 7.37 -6.28 7.30
CA PHE A 29 8.60 -5.51 7.14
C PHE A 29 9.11 -5.03 8.50
N THR A 30 10.40 -4.71 8.56
CA THR A 30 11.06 -4.18 9.77
C THR A 30 10.97 -2.64 9.82
N LEU A 31 11.31 -2.03 10.96
CA LEU A 31 11.19 -0.57 11.15
C LEU A 31 12.08 0.26 10.20
N ASP A 32 13.16 -0.34 9.68
CA ASP A 32 14.05 0.21 8.65
C ASP A 32 13.56 -0.09 7.21
N PHE A 33 12.30 -0.49 7.07
CA PHE A 33 11.59 -0.78 5.83
C PHE A 33 12.19 -1.94 5.01
N ASN A 34 12.91 -2.86 5.66
CA ASN A 34 13.38 -4.08 5.00
C ASN A 34 12.29 -5.15 5.00
N VAL A 35 12.22 -5.92 3.91
CA VAL A 35 11.25 -7.02 3.76
C VAL A 35 11.58 -8.10 4.78
N HIS A 36 10.62 -8.45 5.64
CA HIS A 36 10.74 -9.59 6.55
C HIS A 36 10.01 -10.81 5.98
N TRP A 37 8.76 -10.62 5.52
CA TRP A 37 7.98 -11.62 4.78
C TRP A 37 7.45 -11.00 3.49
N GLY A 38 8.06 -11.38 2.37
CA GLY A 38 7.80 -10.78 1.06
C GLY A 38 6.50 -11.18 0.37
N GLN A 39 5.69 -12.06 0.94
CA GLN A 39 4.43 -12.47 0.31
C GLN A 39 3.51 -11.24 0.14
N HIS A 40 2.97 -11.02 -1.06
CA HIS A 40 1.96 -10.01 -1.32
C HIS A 40 0.69 -10.69 -1.83
N LEU A 41 -0.31 -10.78 -0.95
CA LEU A 41 -1.57 -11.49 -1.20
C LEU A 41 -2.67 -10.58 -1.76
N MET A 42 -2.32 -9.40 -2.30
CA MET A 42 -3.26 -8.39 -2.82
C MET A 42 -4.32 -7.95 -1.80
N ARG A 43 -3.94 -7.91 -0.52
CA ARG A 43 -4.84 -7.51 0.56
C ARG A 43 -5.18 -6.01 0.49
N PRO A 44 -6.38 -5.60 0.95
CA PRO A 44 -6.90 -4.27 0.68
C PRO A 44 -6.51 -3.20 1.72
N GLU A 45 -5.82 -3.51 2.81
CA GLU A 45 -5.75 -2.64 4.01
C GLU A 45 -5.16 -1.25 3.71
N LEU A 46 -4.13 -1.18 2.85
CA LEU A 46 -3.51 0.10 2.45
C LEU A 46 -4.45 0.94 1.56
N ILE A 47 -5.11 0.34 0.56
CA ILE A 47 -6.04 1.06 -0.31
C ILE A 47 -7.34 1.41 0.41
N GLU A 48 -7.78 0.59 1.36
CA GLU A 48 -8.90 0.86 2.27
C GLU A 48 -8.60 2.09 3.12
N SER A 49 -7.43 2.13 3.77
CA SER A 49 -6.99 3.28 4.57
C SER A 49 -6.88 4.55 3.73
N THR A 50 -6.40 4.42 2.48
CA THR A 50 -6.35 5.52 1.50
C THR A 50 -7.75 6.07 1.21
N TYR A 51 -8.73 5.20 0.96
CA TYR A 51 -10.12 5.59 0.73
C TYR A 51 -10.72 6.27 1.97
N LEU A 52 -10.52 5.71 3.16
CA LEU A 52 -11.03 6.27 4.41
C LEU A 52 -10.43 7.65 4.70
N LEU A 53 -9.14 7.84 4.46
CA LEU A 53 -8.47 9.14 4.62
C LEU A 53 -8.96 10.18 3.61
N HIS A 54 -9.17 9.80 2.34
CA HIS A 54 -9.82 10.69 1.37
C HIS A 54 -11.23 11.10 1.85
N ARG A 55 -12.04 10.14 2.31
CA ARG A 55 -13.40 10.42 2.82
C ARG A 55 -13.39 11.32 4.06
N ALA A 56 -12.37 11.18 4.89
CA ALA A 56 -12.21 11.92 6.14
C ALA A 56 -11.72 13.36 5.91
N THR A 57 -10.80 13.56 4.97
CA THR A 57 -10.07 14.83 4.79
C THR A 57 -10.49 15.60 3.55
N LEU A 58 -11.09 14.92 2.57
CA LEU A 58 -11.33 15.39 1.20
C LEU A 58 -10.06 15.85 0.48
N ASP A 59 -8.88 15.39 0.94
CA ASP A 59 -7.60 15.73 0.34
C ASP A 59 -7.41 14.91 -0.96
N PRO A 60 -7.28 15.56 -2.13
CA PRO A 60 -7.10 14.87 -3.41
C PRO A 60 -5.79 14.07 -3.49
N TYR A 61 -4.81 14.31 -2.60
CA TYR A 61 -3.59 13.50 -2.50
C TYR A 61 -3.90 12.00 -2.44
N TYR A 62 -4.91 11.60 -1.66
CA TYR A 62 -5.28 10.20 -1.51
C TYR A 62 -5.87 9.58 -2.79
N LEU A 63 -6.40 10.39 -3.71
CA LEU A 63 -6.80 9.89 -5.03
C LEU A 63 -5.57 9.55 -5.87
N THR A 64 -4.54 10.38 -5.84
CA THR A 64 -3.26 10.12 -6.51
C THR A 64 -2.57 8.89 -5.92
N VAL A 65 -2.59 8.74 -4.59
CA VAL A 65 -2.09 7.51 -3.92
C VAL A 65 -2.88 6.29 -4.38
N GLY A 66 -4.22 6.36 -4.39
CA GLY A 66 -5.08 5.25 -4.83
C GLY A 66 -4.81 4.84 -6.28
N GLU A 67 -4.65 5.81 -7.19
CA GLU A 67 -4.26 5.56 -8.58
C GLU A 67 -2.90 4.85 -8.65
N HIS A 68 -1.89 5.32 -7.92
CA HIS A 68 -0.57 4.70 -7.88
C HIS A 68 -0.64 3.24 -7.40
N LEU A 69 -1.40 2.96 -6.33
CA LEU A 69 -1.57 1.61 -5.80
C LEU A 69 -2.21 0.66 -6.84
N VAL A 70 -3.28 1.10 -7.51
CA VAL A 70 -3.96 0.31 -8.55
C VAL A 70 -3.04 0.08 -9.75
N ASN A 71 -2.27 1.09 -10.16
CA ASN A 71 -1.31 0.96 -11.25
C ASN A 71 -0.19 -0.01 -10.89
N SER A 72 0.30 0.01 -9.64
CA SER A 72 1.32 -0.93 -9.18
C SER A 72 0.81 -2.38 -9.18
N LEU A 73 -0.39 -2.63 -8.65
CA LEU A 73 -1.03 -3.94 -8.73
C LEU A 73 -1.15 -4.41 -10.18
N ASN A 74 -1.66 -3.56 -11.07
CA ASN A 74 -1.78 -3.89 -12.50
C ASN A 74 -0.45 -4.20 -13.17
N LYS A 75 0.63 -3.54 -12.76
CA LYS A 75 1.95 -3.75 -13.35
C LYS A 75 2.64 -5.01 -12.83
N HIS A 76 2.49 -5.32 -11.55
CA HIS A 76 3.32 -6.32 -10.87
C HIS A 76 2.61 -7.65 -10.59
N THR A 77 1.27 -7.67 -10.49
CA THR A 77 0.53 -8.90 -10.12
C THR A 77 -0.29 -9.49 -11.26
N ARG A 78 -0.32 -8.83 -12.42
CA ARG A 78 -1.12 -9.25 -13.59
C ARG A 78 -0.54 -10.51 -14.24
N VAL A 79 -1.42 -11.47 -14.52
CA VAL A 79 -1.15 -12.67 -15.30
C VAL A 79 -2.20 -12.80 -16.42
N ASN A 80 -1.98 -13.71 -17.38
CA ASN A 80 -2.87 -13.84 -18.55
C ASN A 80 -4.35 -14.01 -18.21
N CYS A 81 -4.67 -14.70 -17.10
CA CYS A 81 -6.04 -14.98 -16.67
C CYS A 81 -6.57 -14.06 -15.56
N GLY A 82 -5.80 -13.08 -15.08
CA GLY A 82 -6.22 -12.24 -13.94
C GLY A 82 -5.04 -11.68 -13.16
N PHE A 83 -5.05 -11.88 -11.84
CA PHE A 83 -4.01 -11.44 -10.92
C PHE A 83 -3.62 -12.57 -9.97
N ALA A 84 -2.37 -12.58 -9.53
CA ALA A 84 -1.83 -13.60 -8.64
C ALA A 84 -1.11 -12.97 -7.45
N ALA A 85 -1.11 -13.69 -6.33
CA ALA A 85 -0.19 -13.38 -5.24
C ALA A 85 1.25 -13.58 -5.71
N ILE A 86 2.15 -12.71 -5.28
CA ILE A 86 3.57 -12.76 -5.66
C ILE A 86 4.48 -12.60 -4.46
N GLU A 87 5.77 -12.90 -4.67
CA GLU A 87 6.82 -12.63 -3.71
C GLU A 87 7.52 -11.30 -4.06
N VAL A 88 7.50 -10.37 -3.11
CA VAL A 88 8.19 -9.09 -3.17
C VAL A 88 9.66 -9.33 -2.83
N SER A 89 10.53 -9.07 -3.80
CA SER A 89 11.97 -9.18 -3.60
C SER A 89 12.51 -7.96 -2.84
N PRO A 90 13.48 -8.14 -1.92
CA PRO A 90 14.14 -7.02 -1.28
C PRO A 90 14.89 -6.15 -2.30
N VAL A 91 14.69 -4.84 -2.22
CA VAL A 91 15.52 -3.87 -2.97
C VAL A 91 16.69 -3.47 -2.07
N TYR A 92 17.87 -4.04 -2.36
CA TYR A 92 19.16 -3.73 -1.70
C TYR A 92 19.84 -2.51 -2.32
#